data_AF-A0A657LU94-F1
#
_entry.id   AF-A0A657LU94-F1
#
_cell.length_a   1.000
_cell.length_b   1.000
_cell.length_c   1.000
_cell.angle_alpha   90.00
_cell.angle_beta   90.00
_cell.angle_gamma   90.00
#
_symmetry.space_group_name_H-M   'P 1'
#
loop_
_entity.id
_entity.type
_entity.pdbx_description
1 polymer ?
#
loop_
_entity_poly.entity_id
_entity_poly.type
_entity_poly.pdbx_seq_one_letter_code
_entity_poly.pdbx_strand_id
1 'polypeptide(L)'
;MESKEISKGLSELVTAMLGKGLARPDASIVWPANSDLTILLSQARPGNNYAEDTFHYAKGKTIAVAFESARDCVDNLPSPEKARMQRFMKSLAGTIETGRECGIEVEFLTPLQETMKTLSNNILTDQRAA
;
A
#
# COMPACT_ATOMS: atom_id res chain seq x y z
N MET A 1 -14.71 -25.80 2.50
CA MET A 1 -13.39 -25.33 2.97
C MET A 1 -13.40 -25.40 4.48
N GLU A 2 -12.49 -26.18 5.04
CA GLU A 2 -12.38 -26.37 6.49
C GLU A 2 -11.76 -25.14 7.16
N SER A 3 -12.03 -24.93 8.46
CA SER A 3 -11.50 -23.78 9.22
C SER A 3 -9.97 -23.64 9.11
N LYS A 4 -9.25 -24.77 9.09
CA LYS A 4 -7.78 -24.80 8.91
C LYS A 4 -7.32 -24.29 7.54
N GLU A 5 -8.08 -24.57 6.48
CA GLU A 5 -7.76 -24.11 5.12
C GLU A 5 -7.96 -22.60 5.00
N ILE A 6 -9.00 -22.06 5.63
CA ILE A 6 -9.25 -20.61 5.70
C ILE A 6 -8.10 -19.91 6.42
N SER A 7 -7.72 -20.40 7.60
CA SER A 7 -6.61 -19.83 8.39
C SER A 7 -5.29 -19.87 7.63
N LYS A 8 -5.02 -20.96 6.91
CA LYS A 8 -3.85 -21.06 6.03
C LYS A 8 -3.90 -20.01 4.92
N GLY A 9 -5.02 -19.88 4.22
CA GLY A 9 -5.19 -18.90 3.14
C GLY A 9 -5.00 -17.45 3.62
N LEU A 10 -5.54 -17.10 4.79
CA LEU A 10 -5.32 -15.77 5.39
C LEU A 10 -3.84 -15.54 5.75
N SER A 11 -3.16 -16.56 6.30
CA SER A 11 -1.74 -16.47 6.65
C SER A 11 -0.84 -16.30 5.42
N GLU A 12 -1.19 -16.95 4.30
CA GLU A 12 -0.52 -16.76 3.01
C GLU A 12 -0.67 -15.33 2.49
N LEU A 13 -1.88 -14.74 2.59
CA LEU A 13 -2.12 -13.33 2.23
C LEU A 13 -1.30 -12.37 3.08
N VAL A 14 -1.27 -12.56 4.40
CA VAL A 14 -0.44 -11.73 5.31
C VAL A 14 1.04 -11.85 4.94
N THR A 15 1.52 -13.06 4.65
CA THR A 15 2.90 -13.29 4.22
C THR A 15 3.22 -12.57 2.91
N ALA A 16 2.31 -12.61 1.93
CA ALA A 16 2.46 -11.90 0.67
C ALA A 16 2.49 -10.37 0.87
N MET A 17 1.62 -9.83 1.74
CA MET A 17 1.63 -8.41 2.10
C MET A 17 2.93 -7.99 2.81
N LEU A 18 3.47 -8.82 3.71
CA LEU A 18 4.78 -8.60 4.32
C LEU A 18 5.88 -8.58 3.25
N GLY A 19 5.82 -9.48 2.26
CA GLY A 19 6.72 -9.50 1.10
C GLY A 19 6.65 -8.23 0.25
N LYS A 20 5.50 -7.52 0.25
CA LYS A 20 5.32 -6.20 -0.37
C LYS A 20 5.77 -5.03 0.52
N GLY A 21 6.28 -5.29 1.72
CA GLY A 21 6.89 -4.30 2.60
C GLY A 21 5.88 -3.58 3.52
N LEU A 22 4.69 -4.15 3.72
CA LEU A 22 3.73 -3.64 4.68
C LEU A 22 4.19 -3.96 6.11
N ALA A 23 4.22 -2.96 6.99
CA ALA A 23 4.82 -3.12 8.33
C ALA A 23 3.96 -3.91 9.33
N ARG A 24 2.62 -3.79 9.24
CA ARG A 24 1.66 -4.49 10.10
C ARG A 24 0.41 -4.87 9.29
N PRO A 25 0.54 -5.79 8.33
CA PRO A 25 -0.60 -6.26 7.57
C PRO A 25 -1.44 -7.22 8.41
N ASP A 26 -2.75 -7.17 8.23
CA ASP A 26 -3.70 -8.14 8.77
C ASP A 26 -4.72 -8.54 7.68
N ALA A 27 -5.19 -9.78 7.76
CA ALA A 27 -6.19 -10.32 6.85
C ALA A 27 -7.27 -11.05 7.63
N SER A 28 -8.51 -10.62 7.48
CA SER A 28 -9.66 -11.23 8.14
C SER A 28 -10.79 -11.50 7.16
N ILE A 29 -11.64 -12.47 7.50
CA ILE A 29 -12.86 -12.76 6.75
C ILE A 29 -14.05 -12.13 7.47
N VAL A 30 -14.88 -11.43 6.71
CA VAL A 30 -16.11 -10.80 7.19
C VAL A 30 -17.28 -11.39 6.42
N TRP A 31 -18.27 -11.86 7.16
CA TRP A 31 -19.49 -12.44 6.62
C TRP A 31 -20.70 -11.58 6.97
N PRO A 32 -20.92 -10.48 6.24
CA PRO A 32 -22.07 -9.61 6.47
C PRO A 32 -23.37 -10.31 6.04
N ALA A 33 -24.45 -10.11 6.80
CA ALA A 33 -25.75 -10.72 6.49
C ALA A 33 -26.42 -10.16 5.22
N ASN A 34 -26.00 -8.98 4.77
CA ASN A 34 -26.63 -8.22 3.69
C ASN A 34 -25.73 -7.97 2.47
N SER A 35 -24.55 -8.60 2.41
CA SER A 35 -23.63 -8.43 1.28
C SER A 35 -22.77 -9.66 1.07
N ASP A 36 -22.01 -9.65 -0.02
CA ASP A 36 -21.11 -10.74 -0.39
C ASP A 36 -20.01 -10.94 0.67
N LEU A 37 -19.49 -12.16 0.72
CA LEU A 37 -18.36 -12.53 1.56
C LEU A 37 -17.18 -11.62 1.23
N THR A 38 -16.54 -11.09 2.27
CA THR A 38 -15.48 -10.10 2.12
C THR A 38 -14.23 -10.55 2.86
N ILE A 39 -13.08 -10.48 2.19
CA ILE A 39 -11.76 -10.52 2.84
C ILE A 39 -11.32 -9.07 3.05
N LEU A 40 -11.13 -8.72 4.31
CA LEU A 40 -10.59 -7.44 4.73
C LEU A 40 -9.07 -7.55 4.83
N LEU A 41 -8.37 -6.80 3.98
CA LEU A 41 -6.94 -6.59 4.09
C LEU A 41 -6.72 -5.24 4.76
N SER A 42 -5.92 -5.19 5.81
CA SER A 42 -5.62 -3.94 6.51
C SER A 42 -4.13 -3.74 6.73
N GLN A 43 -3.74 -2.47 6.83
CA GLN A 43 -2.41 -2.07 7.25
C GLN A 43 -2.51 -1.04 8.36
N ALA A 44 -2.12 -1.42 9.57
CA ALA A 44 -2.03 -0.48 10.68
C ALA A 44 -0.82 0.44 10.52
N ARG A 45 -1.00 1.76 10.67
CA ARG A 45 0.13 2.70 10.69
C ARG A 45 0.68 2.89 12.11
N PRO A 46 2.01 3.07 12.27
CA PRO A 46 2.58 3.47 13.56
C PRO A 46 2.07 4.87 13.91
N GLY A 47 1.32 5.01 15.01
CA GLY A 47 0.68 6.29 15.38
C GLY A 47 -0.77 6.15 15.88
N ASN A 48 -1.40 5.01 15.62
CA ASN A 48 -2.55 4.48 16.36
C ASN A 48 -3.88 5.27 16.29
N ASN A 49 -4.20 5.86 15.14
CA ASN A 49 -5.56 6.29 14.83
C ASN A 49 -6.11 5.44 13.66
N TYR A 50 -7.23 4.73 13.89
CA TYR A 50 -7.94 3.93 12.87
C TYR A 50 -8.21 4.69 11.57
N ALA A 51 -8.30 6.02 11.64
CA ALA A 51 -8.48 6.92 10.50
C ALA A 51 -7.30 6.91 9.50
N GLU A 52 -6.11 6.47 9.92
CA GLU A 52 -4.91 6.42 9.07
C GLU A 52 -4.60 5.00 8.57
N ASP A 53 -5.36 4.01 9.02
CA ASP A 53 -5.22 2.64 8.58
C ASP A 53 -5.74 2.51 7.14
N THR A 54 -5.03 1.71 6.36
CA THR A 54 -5.42 1.45 4.97
C THR A 54 -6.20 0.14 4.93
N PHE A 55 -7.45 0.20 4.48
CA PHE A 55 -8.34 -0.95 4.35
C PHE A 55 -8.61 -1.24 2.88
N HIS A 56 -8.61 -2.52 2.53
CA HIS A 56 -9.08 -3.01 1.25
C HIS A 56 -10.10 -4.13 1.46
N TYR A 57 -11.19 -4.09 0.69
CA TYR A 57 -12.31 -5.02 0.82
C TYR A 57 -12.41 -5.84 -0.47
N ALA A 58 -11.85 -7.05 -0.45
CA ALA A 58 -11.94 -7.99 -1.54
C ALA A 58 -13.23 -8.81 -1.41
N LYS A 59 -14.16 -8.70 -2.37
CA LYS A 59 -15.50 -9.30 -2.29
C LYS A 59 -15.62 -10.51 -3.21
N GLY A 60 -16.43 -11.48 -2.80
CA GLY A 60 -16.77 -12.63 -3.63
C GLY A 60 -18.04 -13.34 -3.19
N LYS A 61 -18.76 -13.92 -4.16
CA LYS A 61 -19.97 -14.73 -3.90
C LYS A 61 -19.64 -16.06 -3.21
N THR A 62 -18.39 -16.50 -3.30
CA THR A 62 -17.86 -17.69 -2.63
C THR A 62 -16.55 -17.33 -1.95
N ILE A 63 -16.14 -18.15 -0.99
CA ILE A 63 -14.86 -17.97 -0.29
C ILE A 63 -13.67 -18.02 -1.25
N ALA A 64 -13.69 -18.91 -2.24
CA ALA A 64 -12.64 -19.03 -3.24
C ALA A 64 -12.51 -17.74 -4.08
N VAL A 65 -13.63 -17.21 -4.56
CA VAL A 65 -13.66 -15.97 -5.36
C VAL A 65 -13.16 -14.77 -4.54
N ALA A 66 -13.51 -14.70 -3.25
CA ALA A 66 -13.00 -13.62 -2.40
C ALA A 66 -11.48 -13.74 -2.17
N PHE A 67 -10.94 -14.96 -2.04
CA PHE A 67 -9.50 -15.19 -1.95
C PHE A 67 -8.76 -14.83 -3.25
N GLU A 68 -9.32 -15.14 -4.41
CA GLU A 68 -8.78 -14.72 -5.70
C GLU A 68 -8.73 -13.19 -5.80
N SER A 69 -9.85 -12.51 -5.49
CA SER A 69 -9.90 -11.04 -5.47
C SER A 69 -8.89 -10.43 -4.48
N ALA A 70 -8.69 -11.05 -3.32
CA ALA A 70 -7.70 -10.61 -2.35
C ALA A 70 -6.26 -10.78 -2.85
N ARG A 71 -5.96 -11.90 -3.53
CA ARG A 71 -4.65 -12.16 -4.14
C ARG A 71 -4.36 -11.15 -5.24
N ASP A 72 -5.32 -10.89 -6.13
CA ASP A 72 -5.19 -9.87 -7.18
C ASP A 72 -4.89 -8.49 -6.59
N CYS A 73 -5.52 -8.12 -5.47
CA CYS A 73 -5.21 -6.89 -4.77
C CYS A 73 -3.75 -6.86 -4.28
N VAL A 74 -3.29 -7.95 -3.64
CA VAL A 74 -1.92 -8.03 -3.09
C VAL A 74 -0.88 -8.03 -4.20
N ASP A 75 -1.15 -8.71 -5.32
CA ASP A 75 -0.23 -8.78 -6.46
C ASP A 75 -0.04 -7.41 -7.12
N ASN A 76 -1.11 -6.62 -7.18
CA ASN A 76 -1.09 -5.24 -7.68
C ASN A 76 -0.46 -4.23 -6.70
N LEU A 77 -0.14 -4.63 -5.46
CA LEU A 77 0.60 -3.75 -4.56
C LEU A 77 2.00 -3.47 -5.12
N PRO A 78 2.48 -2.21 -5.02
CA PRO A 78 3.83 -1.86 -5.44
C PRO A 78 4.86 -2.69 -4.68
N SER A 79 6.01 -2.96 -5.31
CA SER A 79 7.14 -3.61 -4.64
C SER A 79 7.56 -2.78 -3.41
N PRO A 80 8.21 -3.41 -2.40
CA PRO A 80 8.67 -2.69 -1.21
C PRO A 80 9.53 -1.47 -1.54
N GLU A 81 10.39 -1.60 -2.53
CA GLU A 81 11.26 -0.52 -3.00
C GLU A 81 10.45 0.61 -3.65
N LYS A 82 9.53 0.27 -4.55
CA LYS A 82 8.64 1.24 -5.19
C LYS A 82 7.76 1.95 -4.16
N ALA A 83 7.26 1.23 -3.16
CA ALA A 83 6.47 1.78 -2.07
C ALA A 83 7.28 2.74 -1.18
N ARG A 84 8.51 2.38 -0.80
CA ARG A 84 9.42 3.26 -0.05
C ARG A 84 9.75 4.52 -0.84
N MET A 85 10.02 4.37 -2.13
CA MET A 85 10.32 5.48 -3.01
C MET A 85 9.11 6.43 -3.15
N GLN A 86 7.91 5.90 -3.38
CA GLN A 86 6.68 6.71 -3.42
C GLN A 86 6.45 7.48 -2.12
N ARG A 87 6.72 6.87 -0.96
CA ARG A 87 6.66 7.56 0.34
C ARG A 87 7.67 8.69 0.43
N PHE A 88 8.92 8.45 0.02
CA PHE A 88 9.95 9.48 -0.03
C PHE A 88 9.55 10.65 -0.92
N MET A 89 9.06 10.37 -2.13
CA MET A 89 8.59 11.38 -3.08
C MET A 89 7.44 12.22 -2.52
N LYS A 90 6.49 11.58 -1.81
CA LYS A 90 5.39 12.29 -1.13
C LYS A 90 5.93 13.22 -0.03
N SER A 91 6.88 12.76 0.78
CA SER A 91 7.50 13.59 1.81
C SER A 91 8.26 14.77 1.22
N LEU A 92 9.03 14.55 0.14
CA LEU A 92 9.77 15.61 -0.54
C LEU A 92 8.82 16.67 -1.12
N ALA A 93 7.72 16.25 -1.75
CA ALA A 93 6.69 17.17 -2.23
C ALA A 93 6.07 17.99 -1.09
N GLY A 94 5.78 17.34 0.05
CA GLY A 94 5.29 18.01 1.26
C GLY A 94 6.26 19.06 1.78
N THR A 95 7.55 18.73 1.85
CA THR A 95 8.60 19.67 2.27
C THR A 95 8.72 20.87 1.33
N ILE A 96 8.63 20.66 0.01
CA ILE A 96 8.65 21.76 -0.96
C ILE A 96 7.46 22.70 -0.76
N GLU A 97 6.27 22.13 -0.49
CA GLU A 97 5.07 22.94 -0.22
C GLU A 97 5.24 23.74 1.07
N THR A 98 5.67 23.11 2.17
CA THR A 98 5.94 23.79 3.44
C THR A 98 6.99 24.90 3.26
N GLY A 99 8.04 24.66 2.47
CA GLY A 99 9.02 25.69 2.15
C GLY A 99 8.40 26.90 1.45
N ARG A 100 7.47 26.68 0.52
CA ARG A 100 6.72 27.75 -0.15
C ARG A 100 5.84 28.52 0.84
N GLU A 101 5.12 27.82 1.71
CA GLU A 101 4.28 28.42 2.76
C GLU A 101 5.09 29.25 3.75
N CYS A 102 6.32 28.84 4.07
CA CYS A 102 7.25 29.58 4.92
C CYS A 102 7.94 30.76 4.20
N GLY A 103 7.65 31.01 2.93
CA GLY A 103 8.25 32.09 2.16
C GLY A 103 9.71 31.84 1.77
N ILE A 104 10.16 30.58 1.73
CA ILE A 104 11.48 30.24 1.19
C ILE A 104 11.51 30.64 -0.29
N GLU A 105 12.57 31.34 -0.69
CA GLU A 105 12.72 31.80 -2.06
C GLU A 105 12.71 30.64 -3.05
N VAL A 106 12.07 30.87 -4.20
CA VAL A 106 11.89 29.88 -5.27
C VAL A 106 13.23 29.32 -5.74
N GLU A 107 14.31 30.10 -5.67
CA GLU A 107 15.67 29.67 -6.02
C GLU A 107 16.18 28.50 -5.17
N PHE A 108 15.77 28.38 -3.90
CA PHE A 108 16.12 27.24 -3.05
C PHE A 108 15.18 26.04 -3.25
N LEU A 109 13.96 26.26 -3.72
CA LEU A 109 12.97 25.20 -3.97
C LEU A 109 13.14 24.55 -5.35
N THR A 110 13.63 25.31 -6.34
CA THR A 110 13.79 24.85 -7.73
C THR A 110 14.72 23.63 -7.84
N PRO A 111 15.91 23.59 -7.21
CA PRO A 111 16.76 22.40 -7.24
C PRO A 111 16.10 21.14 -6.64
N LEU A 112 15.26 21.30 -5.62
CA LEU A 112 14.51 20.19 -5.01
C LEU A 112 13.45 19.65 -5.97
N GLN A 113 12.77 20.52 -6.71
CA GLN A 113 11.81 20.14 -7.75
C GLN A 113 12.49 19.43 -8.93
N GLU A 114 13.66 19.89 -9.36
CA GLU A 114 14.45 19.24 -10.41
C GLU A 114 14.95 17.86 -9.98
N THR A 115 15.40 17.75 -8.72
CA THR A 115 15.79 16.46 -8.12
C THR A 115 14.59 15.51 -8.09
N MET A 116 13.42 15.99 -7.65
CA MET A 116 12.17 15.21 -7.65
C MET A 116 11.82 14.72 -9.06
N LYS A 117 11.91 15.60 -10.07
CA LYS A 117 11.65 15.24 -11.47
C LYS A 117 12.62 14.18 -11.99
N THR A 118 13.90 14.30 -11.65
CA THR A 118 14.96 13.35 -12.05
C THR A 118 14.73 11.98 -11.41
N LEU A 119 14.46 11.94 -10.11
CA LEU A 119 14.15 10.70 -9.39
C LEU A 119 12.87 10.04 -9.95
N SER A 120 11.84 10.83 -10.23
CA SER A 120 10.59 10.31 -10.83
C SER A 120 10.81 9.73 -12.22
N ASN A 121 11.61 10.39 -13.06
CA ASN A 121 11.92 9.90 -14.40
C ASN A 121 12.70 8.60 -14.34
N ASN A 122 13.73 8.53 -13.48
CA ASN A 122 14.47 7.29 -13.27
C ASN A 122 13.53 6.16 -12.85
N ILE A 123 12.57 6.36 -11.95
CA ILE A 123 11.62 5.29 -11.55
C ILE A 123 10.76 4.78 -12.73
N LEU A 124 10.41 5.65 -13.68
CA LEU A 124 9.65 5.27 -14.88
C LEU A 124 10.53 4.56 -15.92
N THR A 125 11.83 4.83 -15.94
CA THR A 125 12.77 4.33 -16.96
C THR A 125 13.76 3.26 -16.46
N ASP A 126 13.92 3.08 -15.15
CA ASP A 126 14.89 2.17 -14.54
C ASP A 126 14.35 0.74 -14.63
N GLN A 127 14.74 0.05 -15.71
CA GLN A 127 14.58 -1.38 -15.94
C GLN A 127 15.71 -2.20 -15.28
N ARG A 128 16.23 -1.77 -14.12
CA ARG A 128 17.04 -2.67 -13.30
C ARG A 128 16.12 -3.77 -12.77
N ALA A 129 16.13 -4.88 -13.50
CA ALA A 129 15.39 -6.10 -13.20
C ALA A 129 15.51 -6.47 -11.72
N ALA A 130 14.35 -6.77 -11.13
CA ALA A 130 14.29 -7.57 -9.92
C ALA A 130 14.89 -8.96 -10.16
#